data_AF-A0A0B1TGH6-F1
#
_entry.id   AF-A0A0B1TGH6-F1
#
_cell.length_a   1.000
_cell.length_b   1.000
_cell.length_c   1.000
_cell.angle_alpha   90.00
_cell.angle_beta   90.00
_cell.angle_gamma   90.00
#
_symmetry.space_group_name_H-M   'P 1'
#
loop_
_entity.id
_entity.type
_entity.pdbx_description
1 polymer ?
#
loop_
_entity_poly.entity_id
_entity_poly.type
_entity_poly.pdbx_seq_one_letter_code
_entity_poly.pdbx_strand_id
1 'polypeptide(L)'
;MVVFTFLVIVDKSRSPTTPAVFLSGYTKQHQSYDELFTETINTLFYGVGNLKDSTRHFIAIMSLVQGDAHWSIHDLAQAVVILAHTHALCSFVHGVGAVNPSETPEARAECSEWVQRNKENTGTQTGEVEELLRRMATLRRPTIDANEMSASNALHFLALADGSSDLHSGGESPVGNSGDEEAVFSYQKDFGYVDFAARKDRAKTFKIHEFTWDHSFNLLSDLIPEIAQNLDDKFDLTQRLTYSFMGGYDNVDTTVYRSAVWNYIHALFGIRHDDYDYAKVNTLLSREMKTFVKTAACFPHRITDEMRASVMKDFKLSEKIHVMLLITEARLQASLLYFTRALTNHYSRAKRSSQPKPLD
;
A
#
# COMPACT_ATOMS: atom_id res chain seq x y z
N MET A 1 -4.23 -9.26 -13.71
CA MET A 1 -3.30 -8.38 -12.97
C MET A 1 -2.50 -9.15 -11.92
N VAL A 2 -3.16 -9.86 -11.00
CA VAL A 2 -2.47 -10.59 -9.92
C VAL A 2 -1.62 -11.76 -10.46
N VAL A 3 -2.04 -12.42 -11.54
CA VAL A 3 -1.40 -13.62 -12.11
C VAL A 3 0.02 -13.37 -12.66
N PHE A 4 0.27 -12.23 -13.30
CA PHE A 4 1.58 -11.93 -13.88
C PHE A 4 2.59 -11.49 -12.81
N THR A 5 2.18 -10.60 -11.90
CA THR A 5 2.99 -10.26 -10.73
C THR A 5 3.25 -11.50 -9.86
N PHE A 6 2.32 -12.45 -9.81
CA PHE A 6 2.48 -13.66 -9.02
C PHE A 6 3.22 -14.80 -9.75
N LEU A 7 3.23 -14.87 -11.08
CA LEU A 7 4.12 -15.76 -11.84
C LEU A 7 5.59 -15.39 -11.61
N VAL A 8 5.88 -14.10 -11.50
CA VAL A 8 7.17 -13.59 -11.00
C VAL A 8 7.40 -14.03 -9.54
N ILE A 9 6.33 -14.11 -8.73
CA ILE A 9 6.33 -14.52 -7.31
C ILE A 9 6.29 -16.04 -7.06
N VAL A 10 6.23 -16.92 -8.07
CA VAL A 10 6.11 -18.38 -7.80
C VAL A 10 6.93 -19.29 -8.72
N ASP A 11 7.53 -18.80 -9.81
CA ASP A 11 8.20 -19.71 -10.73
C ASP A 11 9.46 -20.36 -10.13
N LYS A 12 9.30 -21.56 -9.55
CA LYS A 12 10.37 -22.50 -9.17
C LYS A 12 10.92 -23.29 -10.36
N SER A 13 10.30 -23.18 -11.54
CA SER A 13 10.56 -24.09 -12.67
C SER A 13 11.56 -23.55 -13.69
N ARG A 14 11.96 -22.29 -13.61
CA ARG A 14 13.01 -21.69 -14.48
C ARG A 14 13.97 -20.81 -13.68
N SER A 15 15.06 -21.43 -13.19
CA SER A 15 16.18 -20.86 -12.42
C SER A 15 15.95 -20.71 -10.89
N PRO A 16 17.00 -20.86 -10.05
CA PRO A 16 16.87 -21.08 -8.61
C PRO A 16 16.62 -19.81 -7.77
N THR A 17 16.33 -18.67 -8.38
CA THR A 17 16.07 -17.44 -7.63
C THR A 17 14.60 -17.37 -7.24
N THR A 18 14.30 -17.75 -6.00
CA THR A 18 12.99 -17.49 -5.39
C THR A 18 12.63 -16.01 -5.58
N PRO A 19 11.37 -15.66 -5.81
CA PRO A 19 10.93 -14.27 -6.04
C PRO A 19 11.22 -13.27 -4.93
N ALA A 20 11.29 -13.75 -3.70
CA ALA A 20 11.85 -13.00 -2.59
C ALA A 20 13.24 -12.44 -2.98
N VAL A 21 14.05 -13.20 -3.71
CA VAL A 21 15.38 -12.81 -4.23
C VAL A 21 15.30 -11.68 -5.25
N PHE A 22 14.29 -11.67 -6.15
CA PHE A 22 14.13 -10.60 -7.13
C PHE A 22 13.73 -9.27 -6.46
N LEU A 23 12.69 -9.30 -5.62
CA LEU A 23 12.26 -8.11 -4.88
C LEU A 23 13.30 -7.67 -3.83
N SER A 24 14.06 -8.62 -3.28
CA SER A 24 15.19 -8.36 -2.38
C SER A 24 16.27 -7.48 -3.03
N GLY A 25 16.39 -7.48 -4.36
CA GLY A 25 17.25 -6.51 -5.07
C GLY A 25 16.89 -5.05 -4.78
N TYR A 26 15.61 -4.75 -4.52
CA TYR A 26 15.11 -3.43 -4.17
C TYR A 26 15.01 -3.23 -2.66
N THR A 27 14.41 -4.18 -1.94
CA THR A 27 14.18 -4.03 -0.48
C THR A 27 15.47 -4.01 0.33
N LYS A 28 16.57 -4.61 -0.17
CA LYS A 28 17.91 -4.51 0.44
C LYS A 28 18.49 -3.10 0.56
N GLN A 29 17.92 -2.12 -0.14
CA GLN A 29 18.23 -0.71 0.14
C GLN A 29 17.88 -0.32 1.59
N HIS A 30 17.01 -1.10 2.26
CA HIS A 30 16.59 -0.97 3.64
C HIS A 30 16.64 -2.32 4.35
N GLN A 31 17.84 -2.73 4.78
CA GLN A 31 18.12 -4.06 5.35
C GLN A 31 17.12 -4.51 6.44
N SER A 32 16.80 -3.64 7.39
CA SER A 32 15.84 -3.97 8.46
C SER A 32 14.44 -4.29 7.94
N TYR A 33 14.01 -3.64 6.86
CA TYR A 33 12.73 -3.93 6.21
C TYR A 33 12.83 -5.20 5.37
N ASP A 34 13.94 -5.44 4.65
CA ASP A 34 14.16 -6.63 3.81
C ASP A 34 14.06 -7.93 4.61
N GLU A 35 14.64 -7.96 5.81
CA GLU A 35 14.60 -9.11 6.73
C GLU A 35 13.17 -9.46 7.10
N LEU A 36 12.42 -8.47 7.60
CA LEU A 36 11.04 -8.65 8.03
C LEU A 36 10.08 -8.92 6.86
N PHE A 37 10.34 -8.31 5.70
CA PHE A 37 9.63 -8.60 4.45
C PHE A 37 9.80 -10.07 4.06
N THR A 38 11.04 -10.56 4.07
CA THR A 38 11.37 -11.95 3.71
C THR A 38 10.74 -12.93 4.69
N GLU A 39 10.81 -12.64 5.99
CA GLU A 39 10.14 -13.43 7.03
C GLU A 39 8.63 -13.50 6.80
N THR A 40 7.98 -12.35 6.59
CA THR A 40 6.54 -12.26 6.33
C THR A 40 6.13 -13.09 5.12
N ILE A 41 6.85 -12.99 4.01
CA ILE A 41 6.59 -13.77 2.79
C ILE A 41 6.74 -15.27 3.07
N ASN A 42 7.80 -15.65 3.78
CA ASN A 42 8.04 -17.05 4.13
C ASN A 42 6.91 -17.60 5.00
N THR A 43 6.52 -16.90 6.07
CA THR A 43 5.40 -17.31 6.93
C THR A 43 4.09 -17.40 6.14
N LEU A 44 3.80 -16.41 5.27
CA LEU A 44 2.57 -16.38 4.47
C LEU A 44 2.48 -17.55 3.48
N PHE A 45 3.53 -17.82 2.70
CA PHE A 45 3.45 -18.74 1.56
C PHE A 45 4.03 -20.13 1.81
N TYR A 46 4.98 -20.25 2.74
CA TYR A 46 5.75 -21.47 2.98
C TYR A 46 5.79 -21.89 4.46
N GLY A 47 5.25 -21.06 5.36
CA GLY A 47 5.17 -21.32 6.79
C GLY A 47 4.11 -22.37 7.13
N VAL A 48 4.25 -22.97 8.31
CA VAL A 48 3.28 -23.97 8.82
C VAL A 48 1.90 -23.32 8.95
N GLY A 49 0.86 -23.97 8.42
CA GLY A 49 -0.50 -23.48 8.53
C GLY A 49 -1.51 -24.42 7.87
N ASN A 50 -2.79 -24.15 8.09
CA ASN A 50 -3.91 -25.03 7.67
C ASN A 50 -4.07 -25.10 6.15
N LEU A 51 -3.77 -24.00 5.45
CA LEU A 51 -3.81 -23.95 3.99
C LEU A 51 -2.55 -24.60 3.39
N LYS A 52 -2.75 -25.51 2.44
CA LYS A 52 -1.67 -26.08 1.61
C LYS A 52 -0.98 -24.98 0.81
N ASP A 53 0.33 -25.11 0.58
CA ASP A 53 1.11 -24.15 -0.21
C ASP A 53 0.46 -23.87 -1.57
N SER A 54 0.02 -24.91 -2.30
CA SER A 54 -0.65 -24.73 -3.60
C SER A 54 -1.91 -23.88 -3.50
N THR A 55 -2.69 -24.02 -2.42
CA THR A 55 -3.89 -23.21 -2.16
C THR A 55 -3.52 -21.77 -1.87
N ARG A 56 -2.46 -21.52 -1.09
CA ARG A 56 -2.00 -20.15 -0.78
C ARG A 56 -1.55 -19.42 -2.04
N HIS A 57 -0.78 -20.10 -2.88
CA HIS A 57 -0.36 -19.56 -4.17
C HIS A 57 -1.56 -19.33 -5.10
N PHE A 58 -2.54 -20.23 -5.11
CA PHE A 58 -3.75 -20.05 -5.90
C PHE A 58 -4.59 -18.85 -5.43
N ILE A 59 -4.80 -18.69 -4.11
CA ILE A 59 -5.51 -17.53 -3.54
C ILE A 59 -4.84 -16.25 -4.01
N ALA A 60 -3.52 -16.20 -3.91
CA ALA A 60 -2.74 -15.06 -4.37
C ALA A 60 -2.78 -14.82 -5.88
N ILE A 61 -3.37 -15.69 -6.70
CA ILE A 61 -3.56 -15.49 -8.15
C ILE A 61 -5.01 -15.11 -8.47
N MET A 62 -5.96 -15.73 -7.79
CA MET A 62 -7.32 -15.93 -8.29
C MET A 62 -8.44 -15.23 -7.53
N SER A 63 -8.13 -14.57 -6.40
CA SER A 63 -9.12 -14.12 -5.41
C SER A 63 -9.84 -15.29 -4.70
N LEU A 64 -10.61 -15.00 -3.63
CA LEU A 64 -11.30 -16.04 -2.85
C LEU A 64 -12.26 -16.83 -3.74
N VAL A 65 -12.08 -18.15 -3.80
CA VAL A 65 -12.96 -19.03 -4.59
C VAL A 65 -14.31 -19.14 -3.90
N GLN A 66 -15.38 -18.82 -4.62
CA GLN A 66 -16.72 -19.31 -4.28
C GLN A 66 -16.79 -20.79 -4.66
N GLY A 67 -16.89 -21.65 -3.65
CA GLY A 67 -17.24 -23.05 -3.81
C GLY A 67 -18.11 -23.50 -2.65
N ASP A 68 -18.69 -24.69 -2.74
CA ASP A 68 -19.51 -25.32 -1.69
C ASP A 68 -18.71 -25.67 -0.41
N ALA A 69 -17.42 -25.33 -0.37
CA ALA A 69 -16.56 -25.51 0.78
C ALA A 69 -16.68 -24.32 1.74
N HIS A 70 -17.12 -24.58 2.98
CA HIS A 70 -17.11 -23.60 4.04
C HIS A 70 -15.66 -23.27 4.47
N TRP A 71 -15.31 -21.99 4.48
CA TRP A 71 -14.02 -21.53 5.03
C TRP A 71 -14.08 -21.51 6.56
N SER A 72 -13.08 -22.10 7.23
CA SER A 72 -12.86 -21.78 8.64
C SER A 72 -12.45 -20.31 8.76
N ILE A 73 -12.69 -19.69 9.92
CA ILE A 73 -12.33 -18.28 10.07
C ILE A 73 -10.82 -18.05 10.05
N HIS A 74 -10.04 -19.02 10.52
CA HIS A 74 -8.58 -18.99 10.44
C HIS A 74 -8.11 -19.00 8.98
N ASP A 75 -8.69 -19.89 8.16
CA ASP A 75 -8.35 -19.98 6.73
C ASP A 75 -8.78 -18.74 5.97
N LEU A 76 -9.95 -18.17 6.29
CA LEU A 76 -10.43 -16.93 5.70
C LEU A 76 -9.49 -15.76 6.05
N ALA A 77 -9.09 -15.63 7.32
CA ALA A 77 -8.17 -14.59 7.75
C ALA A 77 -6.83 -14.69 7.01
N GLN A 78 -6.24 -15.90 6.95
CA GLN A 78 -5.00 -16.12 6.21
C GLN A 78 -5.16 -15.79 4.72
N ALA A 79 -6.24 -16.23 4.09
CA ALA A 79 -6.50 -15.98 2.67
C ALA A 79 -6.66 -14.48 2.36
N VAL A 80 -7.37 -13.72 3.21
CA VAL A 80 -7.52 -12.27 3.01
C VAL A 80 -6.22 -11.53 3.23
N VAL A 81 -5.39 -11.95 4.20
CA VAL A 81 -4.05 -11.36 4.36
C VAL A 81 -3.18 -11.63 3.14
N ILE A 82 -3.17 -12.85 2.60
CA ILE A 82 -2.46 -13.19 1.36
C ILE A 82 -2.92 -12.27 0.21
N LEU A 83 -4.23 -12.09 0.03
CA LEU A 83 -4.78 -11.23 -1.02
C LEU A 83 -4.37 -9.76 -0.83
N ALA A 84 -4.53 -9.23 0.38
CA ALA A 84 -4.19 -7.85 0.67
C ALA A 84 -2.69 -7.60 0.46
N HIS A 85 -1.85 -8.54 0.89
CA HIS A 85 -0.40 -8.49 0.73
C HIS A 85 0.00 -8.52 -0.75
N THR A 86 -0.57 -9.42 -1.55
CA THR A 86 -0.28 -9.48 -2.99
C THR A 86 -0.76 -8.22 -3.72
N HIS A 87 -1.91 -7.65 -3.36
CA HIS A 87 -2.37 -6.37 -3.92
C HIS A 87 -1.44 -5.21 -3.58
N ALA A 88 -0.95 -5.16 -2.33
CA ALA A 88 0.04 -4.17 -1.91
C ALA A 88 1.33 -4.33 -2.73
N LEU A 89 1.83 -5.56 -2.88
CA LEU A 89 3.01 -5.87 -3.69
C LEU A 89 2.89 -5.47 -5.17
N CYS A 90 1.69 -5.59 -5.77
CA CYS A 90 1.46 -5.07 -7.12
C CYS A 90 1.76 -3.56 -7.20
N SER A 91 1.44 -2.81 -6.14
CA SER A 91 1.75 -1.37 -6.06
C SER A 91 3.27 -1.14 -6.08
N PHE A 92 4.02 -1.95 -5.35
CA PHE A 92 5.48 -1.89 -5.34
C PHE A 92 6.06 -2.20 -6.72
N VAL A 93 5.69 -3.35 -7.31
CA VAL A 93 6.22 -3.85 -8.58
C VAL A 93 5.99 -2.85 -9.72
N HIS A 94 4.77 -2.34 -9.86
CA HIS A 94 4.49 -1.33 -10.88
C HIS A 94 5.15 0.03 -10.56
N GLY A 95 5.22 0.42 -9.29
CA GLY A 95 5.82 1.69 -8.90
C GLY A 95 7.32 1.77 -9.16
N VAL A 96 8.04 0.64 -9.01
CA VAL A 96 9.48 0.56 -9.30
C VAL A 96 9.80 0.15 -10.75
N GLY A 97 8.79 -0.16 -11.57
CA GLY A 97 8.99 -0.58 -12.97
C GLY A 97 9.34 -2.06 -13.17
N ALA A 98 9.20 -2.90 -12.16
CA ALA A 98 9.60 -4.30 -12.20
C ALA A 98 8.57 -5.26 -12.85
N VAL A 99 7.77 -4.78 -13.82
CA VAL A 99 6.57 -5.47 -14.35
C VAL A 99 6.92 -6.68 -15.24
N ASN A 100 8.04 -6.63 -15.98
CA ASN A 100 8.50 -7.70 -16.88
C ASN A 100 9.93 -8.18 -16.53
N PRO A 101 10.12 -9.12 -15.60
CA PRO A 101 11.45 -9.60 -15.23
C PRO A 101 12.07 -10.57 -16.25
N SER A 102 11.32 -11.02 -17.25
CA SER A 102 11.76 -12.01 -18.25
C SER A 102 12.13 -11.43 -19.63
N GLU A 103 12.02 -10.12 -19.85
CA GLU A 103 12.34 -9.49 -21.14
C GLU A 103 13.61 -8.62 -21.04
N THR A 104 14.64 -9.08 -21.76
CA THR A 104 15.83 -8.39 -22.30
C THR A 104 16.75 -7.54 -21.37
N PRO A 105 18.02 -7.32 -21.78
CA PRO A 105 18.97 -6.47 -21.04
C PRO A 105 18.48 -5.04 -20.75
N GLU A 106 17.44 -4.56 -21.44
CA GLU A 106 16.84 -3.23 -21.23
C GLU A 106 16.07 -3.10 -19.91
N ALA A 107 15.39 -4.13 -19.40
CA ALA A 107 14.74 -4.07 -18.07
C ALA A 107 15.77 -4.08 -16.92
N ARG A 108 16.91 -4.75 -17.13
CA ARG A 108 18.11 -4.54 -16.29
C ARG A 108 18.66 -3.12 -16.45
N ALA A 109 18.47 -2.50 -17.62
CA ALA A 109 18.90 -1.14 -17.90
C ALA A 109 18.01 -0.07 -17.24
N GLU A 110 16.74 -0.33 -16.90
CA GLU A 110 15.91 0.59 -16.09
C GLU A 110 16.29 0.60 -14.61
N CYS A 111 16.54 -0.58 -14.02
CA CYS A 111 17.21 -0.68 -12.73
C CYS A 111 18.60 -0.04 -12.81
N SER A 112 19.32 -0.23 -13.93
CA SER A 112 20.54 0.50 -14.23
C SER A 112 20.30 2.00 -14.36
N GLU A 113 19.20 2.52 -14.91
CA GLU A 113 18.92 3.95 -15.03
C GLU A 113 18.64 4.57 -13.67
N TRP A 114 17.88 3.89 -12.81
CA TRP A 114 17.68 4.31 -11.42
C TRP A 114 19.00 4.25 -10.64
N VAL A 115 19.82 3.21 -10.85
CA VAL A 115 21.18 3.06 -10.27
C VAL A 115 22.20 4.04 -10.85
N GLN A 116 22.06 4.45 -12.11
CA GLN A 116 22.96 5.34 -12.86
C GLN A 116 22.59 6.80 -12.56
N ARG A 117 21.30 7.15 -12.51
CA ARG A 117 20.81 8.38 -11.88
C ARG A 117 21.25 8.46 -10.42
N ASN A 118 21.27 7.36 -9.66
CA ASN A 118 21.77 7.35 -8.28
C ASN A 118 23.27 7.71 -8.16
N LYS A 119 24.08 7.45 -9.20
CA LYS A 119 25.49 7.87 -9.25
C LYS A 119 25.66 9.33 -9.65
N GLU A 120 24.73 9.88 -10.42
CA GLU A 120 24.77 11.26 -10.94
C GLU A 120 23.97 12.27 -10.10
N ASN A 121 23.04 11.81 -9.27
CA ASN A 121 22.17 12.67 -8.47
C ASN A 121 22.88 13.12 -7.19
N THR A 122 23.56 14.27 -7.27
CA THR A 122 24.15 14.98 -6.11
C THR A 122 23.11 15.74 -5.28
N GLY A 123 21.81 15.54 -5.53
CA GLY A 123 20.72 16.14 -4.73
C GLY A 123 20.39 17.59 -5.07
N THR A 124 20.72 18.06 -6.28
CA THR A 124 20.72 19.51 -6.62
C THR A 124 20.27 19.82 -8.06
N GLN A 125 19.53 18.92 -8.71
CA GLN A 125 19.24 19.09 -10.14
C GLN A 125 17.99 19.93 -10.42
N THR A 126 16.96 19.88 -9.58
CA THR A 126 15.67 20.55 -9.88
C THR A 126 15.17 21.55 -8.83
N GLY A 127 15.75 21.58 -7.64
CA GLY A 127 15.29 22.44 -6.54
C GLY A 127 14.05 21.90 -5.81
N GLU A 128 13.61 20.68 -6.14
CA GLU A 128 12.38 20.06 -5.61
C GLU A 128 12.55 19.78 -4.11
N VAL A 129 13.70 19.25 -3.72
CA VAL A 129 14.00 18.89 -2.33
C VAL A 129 14.13 20.16 -1.47
N GLU A 130 14.79 21.21 -1.94
CA GLU A 130 14.95 22.47 -1.22
C GLU A 130 13.59 23.12 -0.94
N GLU A 131 12.71 23.14 -1.93
CA GLU A 131 11.34 23.64 -1.76
C GLU A 131 10.54 22.77 -0.79
N LEU A 132 10.66 21.44 -0.86
CA LEU A 132 10.04 20.53 0.10
C LEU A 132 10.54 20.76 1.53
N LEU A 133 11.86 20.90 1.72
CA LEU A 133 12.49 21.20 3.01
C LEU A 133 11.99 22.55 3.56
N ARG A 134 11.87 23.57 2.70
CA ARG A 134 11.29 24.87 3.07
C ARG A 134 9.86 24.70 3.58
N ARG A 135 9.02 23.96 2.87
CA ARG A 135 7.63 23.68 3.27
C ARG A 135 7.56 22.89 4.58
N MET A 136 8.39 21.86 4.76
CA MET A 136 8.50 21.14 6.02
C MET A 136 8.87 22.05 7.19
N ALA A 137 9.80 22.99 6.98
CA ALA A 137 10.19 23.96 8.00
C ALA A 137 9.05 24.93 8.38
N THR A 138 8.19 25.32 7.43
CA THR A 138 7.02 26.16 7.73
C THR A 138 6.00 25.47 8.63
N LEU A 139 5.82 24.16 8.49
CA LEU A 139 4.87 23.37 9.28
C LEU A 139 5.32 23.10 10.71
N ARG A 140 6.60 23.34 11.05
CA ARG A 140 7.12 23.20 12.43
C ARG A 140 6.79 24.39 13.31
N ARG A 141 6.37 25.53 12.74
CA ARG A 141 6.00 26.71 13.53
C ARG A 141 4.60 26.50 14.11
N PRO A 142 4.39 26.65 15.43
CA PRO A 142 3.06 26.55 16.01
C PRO A 142 2.14 27.60 15.40
N THR A 143 1.06 27.18 14.74
CA THR A 143 -0.02 28.07 14.32
C THR A 143 -0.87 28.42 15.54
N ILE A 144 -1.20 29.70 15.70
CA ILE A 144 -1.84 30.29 16.90
C ILE A 144 -3.28 29.76 17.11
N ASP A 145 -3.91 29.20 16.08
CA ASP A 145 -5.35 28.88 16.08
C ASP A 145 -5.64 27.37 15.96
N ALA A 146 -5.30 26.60 16.99
CA ALA A 146 -5.57 25.15 17.03
C ALA A 146 -7.07 24.78 17.09
N ASN A 147 -7.95 25.70 17.48
CA ASN A 147 -9.38 25.44 17.71
C ASN A 147 -10.27 25.56 16.45
N GLU A 148 -9.88 26.33 15.42
CA GLU A 148 -10.61 26.38 14.14
C GLU A 148 -10.27 25.19 13.21
N MET A 149 -9.29 24.38 13.59
CA MET A 149 -8.69 23.31 12.79
C MET A 149 -9.66 22.16 12.47
N SER A 150 -10.58 21.80 13.37
CA SER A 150 -11.35 20.54 13.26
C SER A 150 -12.38 20.52 12.12
N ALA A 151 -13.13 21.61 11.92
CA ALA A 151 -14.10 21.70 10.82
C ALA A 151 -13.41 21.84 9.46
N SER A 152 -12.32 22.62 9.40
CA SER A 152 -11.48 22.75 8.20
C SER A 152 -10.82 21.42 7.84
N ASN A 153 -10.42 20.62 8.83
CA ASN A 153 -9.73 19.35 8.60
C ASN A 153 -10.60 18.32 7.85
N ALA A 154 -11.89 18.22 8.19
CA ALA A 154 -12.82 17.36 7.46
C ALA A 154 -13.03 17.81 6.00
N LEU A 155 -13.02 19.12 5.75
CA LEU A 155 -13.09 19.67 4.39
C LEU A 155 -11.80 19.42 3.61
N HIS A 156 -10.63 19.63 4.23
CA HIS A 156 -9.33 19.31 3.62
C HIS A 156 -9.23 17.83 3.28
N PHE A 157 -9.69 16.95 4.18
CA PHE A 157 -9.78 15.51 3.93
C PHE A 157 -10.64 15.18 2.70
N LEU A 158 -11.86 15.73 2.61
CA LEU A 158 -12.75 15.50 1.47
C LEU A 158 -12.14 16.04 0.16
N ALA A 159 -11.50 17.20 0.20
CA ALA A 159 -10.86 17.82 -0.95
C ALA A 159 -9.69 16.99 -1.52
N LEU A 160 -9.10 16.07 -0.74
CA LEU A 160 -8.06 15.17 -1.24
C LEU A 160 -8.60 14.13 -2.24
N ALA A 161 -9.90 13.83 -2.21
CA ALA A 161 -10.51 12.98 -3.23
C ALA A 161 -10.53 13.66 -4.60
N ASP A 162 -10.82 14.97 -4.63
CA ASP A 162 -10.98 15.76 -5.85
C ASP A 162 -9.64 16.31 -6.39
N GLY A 163 -8.65 16.51 -5.52
CA GLY A 163 -7.36 17.14 -5.85
C GLY A 163 -6.41 16.34 -6.76
N SER A 164 -6.90 15.25 -7.37
CA SER A 164 -6.20 14.36 -8.32
C SER A 164 -7.12 13.97 -9.49
N SER A 165 -7.96 14.92 -9.94
CA SER A 165 -9.03 14.73 -10.94
C SER A 165 -8.57 14.28 -12.33
N ASP A 166 -7.27 14.27 -12.61
CA ASP A 166 -6.72 13.83 -13.91
C ASP A 166 -6.84 12.32 -14.12
N LEU A 167 -7.09 11.55 -13.06
CA LEU A 167 -7.26 10.10 -13.11
C LEU A 167 -8.74 9.74 -13.12
N HIS A 168 -9.21 9.12 -14.20
CA HIS A 168 -10.56 8.57 -14.28
C HIS A 168 -10.75 7.47 -13.22
N SER A 169 -11.69 7.69 -12.29
CA SER A 169 -12.11 6.68 -11.31
C SER A 169 -12.86 5.54 -12.01
N GLY A 170 -12.82 4.33 -11.44
CA GLY A 170 -13.41 3.14 -12.05
C GLY A 170 -12.39 2.19 -12.68
N GLY A 171 -12.80 0.92 -12.80
CA GLY A 171 -11.97 -0.19 -13.24
C GLY A 171 -12.14 -0.43 -14.73
N GLU A 172 -11.17 0.00 -15.52
CA GLU A 172 -10.84 -0.79 -16.71
C GLU A 172 -9.73 -1.74 -16.28
N SER A 173 -10.03 -3.04 -16.30
CA SER A 173 -9.01 -4.06 -16.15
C SER A 173 -7.95 -3.87 -17.23
N PRO A 174 -6.64 -3.92 -16.91
CA PRO A 174 -5.62 -3.87 -17.93
C PRO A 174 -5.82 -5.03 -18.91
N VAL A 175 -5.93 -4.69 -20.19
CA VAL A 175 -5.87 -5.66 -21.28
C VAL A 175 -4.41 -6.09 -21.40
N GLY A 176 -4.14 -7.40 -21.56
CA GLY A 176 -2.77 -7.88 -21.76
C GLY A 176 -2.11 -7.25 -22.99
N ASN A 177 -0.77 -7.35 -23.09
CA ASN A 177 0.02 -6.80 -24.20
C ASN A 177 -0.46 -7.22 -25.60
N SER A 178 -1.21 -8.32 -25.71
CA SER A 178 -1.74 -8.87 -26.95
C SER A 178 -3.13 -8.34 -27.33
N GLY A 179 -3.79 -7.50 -26.52
CA GLY A 179 -5.14 -6.97 -26.84
C GLY A 179 -6.28 -8.00 -26.77
N ASP A 180 -5.97 -9.30 -26.89
CA ASP A 180 -6.90 -10.43 -26.98
C ASP A 180 -6.88 -11.36 -25.75
N GLU A 181 -5.99 -11.14 -24.78
CA GLU A 181 -5.92 -11.95 -23.56
C GLU A 181 -7.03 -11.59 -22.57
N GLU A 182 -8.03 -12.47 -22.47
CA GLU A 182 -9.10 -12.35 -21.49
C GLU A 182 -8.57 -12.61 -20.07
N ALA A 183 -9.01 -11.81 -19.09
CA ALA A 183 -8.66 -12.03 -17.68
C ALA A 183 -9.31 -13.31 -17.12
N VAL A 184 -8.69 -14.48 -17.37
CA VAL A 184 -9.21 -15.83 -17.00
C VAL A 184 -9.33 -16.02 -15.49
N PHE A 185 -8.62 -15.21 -14.71
CA PHE A 185 -8.55 -15.33 -13.25
C PHE A 185 -9.26 -14.20 -12.49
N SER A 186 -10.14 -13.44 -13.16
CA SER A 186 -10.96 -12.40 -12.53
C SER A 186 -12.43 -12.51 -12.97
N TYR A 187 -13.33 -12.59 -12.00
CA TYR A 187 -14.78 -12.62 -12.24
C TYR A 187 -15.41 -11.22 -12.30
N GLN A 188 -14.67 -10.17 -11.93
CA GLN A 188 -15.18 -8.78 -11.87
C GLN A 188 -14.21 -7.83 -12.57
N LYS A 189 -14.29 -7.78 -13.91
CA LYS A 189 -13.37 -6.98 -14.75
C LYS A 189 -13.54 -5.47 -14.55
N ASP A 190 -14.74 -5.04 -14.21
CA ASP A 190 -15.09 -3.62 -14.05
C ASP A 190 -14.92 -3.13 -12.60
N PHE A 191 -14.62 -4.04 -11.67
CA PHE A 191 -14.41 -3.69 -10.27
C PHE A 191 -13.07 -2.95 -10.13
N GLY A 192 -13.15 -1.67 -9.80
CA GLY A 192 -11.99 -0.82 -9.61
C GLY A 192 -12.20 0.16 -8.47
N TYR A 193 -11.11 0.84 -8.12
CA TYR A 193 -11.16 1.87 -7.10
C TYR A 193 -12.11 3.01 -7.51
N VAL A 194 -12.95 3.41 -6.56
CA VAL A 194 -13.82 4.58 -6.65
C VAL A 194 -13.45 5.52 -5.51
N ASP A 195 -13.25 6.79 -5.85
CA ASP A 195 -12.93 7.83 -4.89
C ASP A 195 -13.95 7.85 -3.76
N PHE A 196 -13.46 7.84 -2.52
CA PHE A 196 -14.32 7.69 -1.35
C PHE A 196 -15.38 8.80 -1.25
N ALA A 197 -15.06 10.03 -1.67
CA ALA A 197 -16.02 11.14 -1.73
C ALA A 197 -17.17 10.88 -2.72
N ALA A 198 -16.88 10.19 -3.83
CA ALA A 198 -17.83 9.85 -4.89
C ALA A 198 -18.66 8.58 -4.59
N ARG A 199 -18.28 7.76 -3.60
CA ARG A 199 -19.06 6.57 -3.19
C ARG A 199 -20.46 6.98 -2.75
N LYS A 200 -21.47 6.13 -2.96
CA LYS A 200 -22.87 6.40 -2.56
C LYS A 200 -23.25 5.72 -1.25
N ASP A 201 -22.34 4.99 -0.63
CA ASP A 201 -22.58 4.28 0.62
C ASP A 201 -22.67 5.25 1.82
N ARG A 202 -23.34 4.81 2.90
CA ARG A 202 -23.49 5.61 4.12
C ARG A 202 -22.19 5.74 4.92
N ALA A 203 -21.18 4.92 4.64
CA ALA A 203 -19.92 4.82 5.38
C ALA A 203 -18.72 5.28 4.54
N LYS A 204 -18.87 6.38 3.79
CA LYS A 204 -17.81 6.93 2.92
C LYS A 204 -16.54 7.28 3.68
N THR A 205 -16.67 7.64 4.95
CA THR A 205 -15.57 8.00 5.84
C THR A 205 -15.53 7.04 7.01
N PHE A 206 -14.36 6.44 7.21
CA PHE A 206 -14.02 5.63 8.36
C PHE A 206 -13.09 6.45 9.26
N LYS A 207 -13.59 6.85 10.43
CA LYS A 207 -12.75 7.53 11.43
C LYS A 207 -11.90 6.50 12.14
N ILE A 208 -10.58 6.67 12.12
CA ILE A 208 -9.64 5.66 12.61
C ILE A 208 -9.86 5.31 14.10
N HIS A 209 -10.28 6.28 14.91
CA HIS A 209 -10.51 6.08 16.35
C HIS A 209 -11.70 5.16 16.65
N GLU A 210 -12.58 4.89 15.68
CA GLU A 210 -13.69 3.94 15.83
C GLU A 210 -13.20 2.49 15.76
N PHE A 211 -12.06 2.25 15.09
CA PHE A 211 -11.47 0.93 14.92
C PHE A 211 -9.99 1.06 14.52
N THR A 212 -9.09 1.04 15.50
CA THR A 212 -7.64 1.24 15.28
C THR A 212 -6.94 -0.03 14.82
N TRP A 213 -5.65 0.09 14.46
CA TRP A 213 -4.81 -1.08 14.18
C TRP A 213 -4.72 -2.03 15.38
N ASP A 214 -4.73 -1.54 16.64
CA ASP A 214 -4.73 -2.41 17.83
C ASP A 214 -5.92 -3.39 17.86
N HIS A 215 -7.10 -2.92 17.43
CA HIS A 215 -8.28 -3.77 17.32
C HIS A 215 -8.08 -4.86 16.25
N SER A 216 -7.42 -4.50 15.15
CA SER A 216 -7.08 -5.44 14.07
C SER A 216 -6.03 -6.44 14.51
N PHE A 217 -4.95 -5.98 15.14
CA PHE A 217 -3.87 -6.80 15.64
C PHE A 217 -4.40 -7.83 16.63
N ASN A 218 -5.17 -7.42 17.64
CA ASN A 218 -5.72 -8.37 18.62
C ASN A 218 -6.57 -9.46 17.95
N LEU A 219 -7.46 -9.08 17.02
CA LEU A 219 -8.28 -10.05 16.28
C LEU A 219 -7.44 -10.98 15.40
N LEU A 220 -6.43 -10.45 14.70
CA LEU A 220 -5.56 -11.26 13.86
C LEU A 220 -4.65 -12.15 14.70
N SER A 221 -4.20 -11.71 15.87
CA SER A 221 -3.38 -12.50 16.79
C SER A 221 -4.14 -13.71 17.33
N ASP A 222 -5.45 -13.61 17.52
CA ASP A 222 -6.29 -14.76 17.87
C ASP A 222 -6.46 -15.77 16.72
N LEU A 223 -6.34 -15.31 15.46
CA LEU A 223 -6.63 -16.12 14.27
C LEU A 223 -5.37 -16.68 13.60
N ILE A 224 -4.32 -15.86 13.48
CA ILE A 224 -3.08 -16.09 12.73
C ILE A 224 -1.89 -15.39 13.44
N PRO A 225 -1.47 -15.85 14.64
CA PRO A 225 -0.58 -15.11 15.53
C PRO A 225 0.76 -14.66 14.91
N GLU A 226 1.47 -15.58 14.25
CA GLU A 226 2.78 -15.29 13.65
C GLU A 226 2.68 -14.26 12.52
N ILE A 227 1.64 -14.35 11.69
CA ILE A 227 1.38 -13.40 10.61
C ILE A 227 0.99 -12.03 11.20
N ALA A 228 0.18 -12.00 12.25
CA ALA A 228 -0.23 -10.77 12.91
C ALA A 228 0.96 -10.00 13.49
N GLN A 229 1.90 -10.70 14.16
CA GLN A 229 3.12 -10.11 14.68
C GLN A 229 3.99 -9.53 13.56
N ASN A 230 4.23 -10.30 12.50
CA ASN A 230 5.01 -9.84 11.35
C ASN A 230 4.40 -8.59 10.70
N LEU A 231 3.08 -8.51 10.58
CA LEU A 231 2.39 -7.32 10.05
C LEU A 231 2.53 -6.11 10.97
N ASP A 232 2.41 -6.30 12.29
CA ASP A 232 2.56 -5.23 13.27
C ASP A 232 3.96 -4.62 13.22
N ASP A 233 4.99 -5.47 13.28
CA ASP A 233 6.39 -5.07 13.19
C ASP A 233 6.67 -4.35 11.86
N LYS A 234 6.04 -4.77 10.76
CA LYS A 234 6.20 -4.14 9.44
C LYS A 234 5.63 -2.74 9.41
N PHE A 235 4.42 -2.57 9.93
CA PHE A 235 3.77 -1.26 9.95
C PHE A 235 4.47 -0.29 10.89
N ASP A 236 4.91 -0.75 12.06
CA ASP A 236 5.73 0.04 12.97
C ASP A 236 7.06 0.43 12.31
N LEU A 237 7.84 -0.55 11.85
CA LEU A 237 9.15 -0.29 11.24
C LEU A 237 9.04 0.70 10.09
N THR A 238 8.09 0.52 9.18
CA THR A 238 7.95 1.39 8.00
C THR A 238 7.58 2.83 8.38
N GLN A 239 6.77 3.02 9.42
CA GLN A 239 6.41 4.34 9.93
C GLN A 239 7.54 5.00 10.74
N ARG A 240 8.48 4.23 11.28
CA ARG A 240 9.63 4.75 12.04
C ARG A 240 10.90 4.88 11.21
N LEU A 241 11.01 4.14 10.12
CA LEU A 241 12.20 4.09 9.28
C LEU A 241 12.58 5.49 8.81
N THR A 242 13.81 5.89 9.11
CA THR A 242 14.40 7.14 8.66
C THR A 242 15.92 7.03 8.76
N TYR A 243 16.61 7.66 7.82
CA TYR A 243 18.06 7.85 7.87
C TYR A 243 18.42 9.31 8.13
N SER A 244 17.43 10.11 8.56
CA SER A 244 17.54 11.56 8.73
C SER A 244 18.19 12.25 7.52
N PHE A 245 17.83 11.79 6.33
CA PHE A 245 18.42 12.17 5.05
C PHE A 245 17.31 12.47 4.05
N MET A 246 17.47 13.52 3.26
CA MET A 246 16.57 13.84 2.15
C MET A 246 17.33 14.50 1.00
N GLY A 247 17.39 13.85 -0.17
CA GLY A 247 17.86 14.45 -1.42
C GLY A 247 19.22 15.15 -1.34
N GLY A 248 20.20 14.56 -0.66
CA GLY A 248 21.53 15.14 -0.47
C GLY A 248 21.74 15.85 0.87
N TYR A 249 20.67 16.15 1.61
CA TYR A 249 20.72 16.84 2.90
C TYR A 249 20.71 15.86 4.07
N ASP A 250 21.72 15.95 4.94
CA ASP A 250 21.81 15.22 6.19
C ASP A 250 21.08 15.94 7.34
N ASN A 251 20.78 15.22 8.43
CA ASN A 251 20.13 15.71 9.64
C ASN A 251 18.73 16.32 9.41
N VAL A 252 18.01 15.79 8.43
CA VAL A 252 16.63 16.19 8.11
C VAL A 252 15.66 15.27 8.84
N ASP A 253 14.83 15.81 9.74
CA ASP A 253 13.67 15.04 10.22
C ASP A 253 12.56 15.02 9.15
N THR A 254 12.39 13.84 8.55
CA THR A 254 11.49 13.55 7.44
C THR A 254 10.08 13.13 7.88
N THR A 255 9.81 13.08 9.18
CA THR A 255 8.57 12.51 9.75
C THR A 255 7.33 13.16 9.15
N VAL A 256 7.30 14.49 9.02
CA VAL A 256 6.15 15.22 8.49
C VAL A 256 5.81 14.81 7.05
N TYR A 257 6.84 14.57 6.22
CA TYR A 257 6.67 14.10 4.84
C TYR A 257 6.21 12.65 4.79
N ARG A 258 6.84 11.75 5.56
CA ARG A 258 6.46 10.33 5.62
C ARG A 258 5.02 10.16 6.12
N SER A 259 4.63 10.90 7.15
CA SER A 259 3.24 10.95 7.64
C SER A 259 2.27 11.52 6.60
N ALA A 260 2.68 12.47 5.76
CA ALA A 260 1.81 12.99 4.70
C ALA A 260 1.54 11.96 3.60
N VAL A 261 2.56 11.19 3.19
CA VAL A 261 2.38 10.09 2.25
C VAL A 261 1.43 9.03 2.83
N TRP A 262 1.69 8.56 4.06
CA TRP A 262 0.87 7.56 4.73
C TRP A 262 -0.60 7.99 4.87
N ASN A 263 -0.82 9.19 5.40
CA ASN A 263 -2.17 9.71 5.65
C ASN A 263 -2.91 10.05 4.35
N TYR A 264 -2.22 10.46 3.29
CA TYR A 264 -2.84 10.63 1.98
C TYR A 264 -3.39 9.30 1.44
N ILE A 265 -2.63 8.21 1.57
CA ILE A 265 -3.10 6.88 1.12
C ILE A 265 -4.28 6.41 1.95
N HIS A 266 -4.21 6.52 3.28
CA HIS A 266 -5.35 6.24 4.15
C HIS A 266 -6.58 7.06 3.74
N ALA A 267 -6.40 8.34 3.43
CA ALA A 267 -7.48 9.20 2.96
C ALA A 267 -8.07 8.75 1.62
N LEU A 268 -7.26 8.31 0.65
CA LEU A 268 -7.78 7.71 -0.60
C LEU A 268 -8.71 6.53 -0.29
N PHE A 269 -8.38 5.71 0.70
CA PHE A 269 -9.24 4.61 1.16
C PHE A 269 -10.39 5.05 2.09
N GLY A 270 -10.58 6.34 2.32
CA GLY A 270 -11.64 6.91 3.16
C GLY A 270 -11.36 6.83 4.66
N ILE A 271 -10.12 6.51 5.07
CA ILE A 271 -9.70 6.44 6.48
C ILE A 271 -9.22 7.81 6.92
N ARG A 272 -9.92 8.40 7.91
CA ARG A 272 -9.63 9.72 8.45
C ARG A 272 -9.01 9.63 9.84
N HIS A 273 -7.86 10.28 9.99
CA HIS A 273 -7.19 10.52 11.26
C HIS A 273 -7.57 11.91 11.79
N ASP A 274 -8.32 11.98 12.89
CA ASP A 274 -8.89 13.23 13.38
C ASP A 274 -7.84 14.16 14.02
N ASP A 275 -6.71 13.61 14.45
CA ASP A 275 -5.53 14.30 15.00
C ASP A 275 -4.51 14.72 13.92
N TYR A 276 -4.72 14.32 12.66
CA TYR A 276 -3.87 14.69 11.54
C TYR A 276 -4.47 15.84 10.74
N ASP A 277 -3.69 16.91 10.54
CA ASP A 277 -4.05 18.03 9.66
C ASP A 277 -3.82 17.70 8.18
N TYR A 278 -4.90 17.47 7.45
CA TYR A 278 -4.89 17.12 6.03
C TYR A 278 -4.47 18.28 5.11
N ALA A 279 -4.41 19.53 5.58
CA ALA A 279 -3.81 20.63 4.82
C ALA A 279 -2.32 20.36 4.54
N LYS A 280 -1.62 19.65 5.44
CA LYS A 280 -0.21 19.25 5.29
C LYS A 280 0.04 18.43 4.03
N VAL A 281 -0.92 17.62 3.59
CA VAL A 281 -0.79 16.82 2.36
C VAL A 281 -0.64 17.71 1.15
N ASN A 282 -1.49 18.75 1.01
CA ASN A 282 -1.42 19.67 -0.11
C ASN A 282 -0.20 20.60 -0.04
N THR A 283 0.30 20.89 1.17
CA THR A 283 1.54 21.63 1.35
C THR A 283 2.75 20.78 0.92
N LEU A 284 2.83 19.52 1.33
CA LEU A 284 4.03 18.69 1.18
C LEU A 284 4.09 17.93 -0.14
N LEU A 285 2.96 17.48 -0.69
CA LEU A 285 2.93 16.68 -1.91
C LEU A 285 2.55 17.54 -3.11
N SER A 286 3.42 17.57 -4.13
CA SER A 286 3.09 18.16 -5.43
C SER A 286 1.91 17.45 -6.10
N ARG A 287 1.33 18.06 -7.14
CA ARG A 287 0.22 17.44 -7.90
C ARG A 287 0.69 16.14 -8.55
N GLU A 288 1.88 16.15 -9.12
CA GLU A 288 2.54 15.00 -9.75
C GLU A 288 2.75 13.89 -8.71
N MET A 289 3.22 14.22 -7.52
CA MET A 289 3.41 13.26 -6.44
C MET A 289 2.09 12.66 -5.95
N LYS A 290 1.05 13.49 -5.77
CA LYS A 290 -0.30 13.00 -5.41
C LYS A 290 -0.89 12.08 -6.47
N THR A 291 -0.67 12.41 -7.74
CA THR A 291 -1.11 11.59 -8.88
C THR A 291 -0.37 10.26 -8.90
N PHE A 292 0.95 10.27 -8.74
CA PHE A 292 1.77 9.06 -8.64
C PHE A 292 1.36 8.16 -7.48
N VAL A 293 1.22 8.71 -6.27
CA VAL A 293 0.80 7.95 -5.07
C VAL A 293 -0.60 7.36 -5.26
N LYS A 294 -1.56 8.13 -5.80
CA LYS A 294 -2.92 7.64 -6.09
C LYS A 294 -2.90 6.53 -7.13
N THR A 295 -2.15 6.69 -8.21
CA THR A 295 -2.02 5.64 -9.23
C THR A 295 -1.38 4.38 -8.63
N ALA A 296 -0.29 4.48 -7.87
CA ALA A 296 0.32 3.33 -7.23
C ALA A 296 -0.62 2.62 -6.25
N ALA A 297 -1.33 3.37 -5.41
CA ALA A 297 -2.21 2.82 -4.38
C ALA A 297 -3.56 2.31 -4.91
N CYS A 298 -4.05 2.82 -6.04
CA CYS A 298 -5.42 2.54 -6.52
C CYS A 298 -5.46 1.87 -7.90
N PHE A 299 -4.51 2.20 -8.79
CA PHE A 299 -4.46 1.77 -10.18
C PHE A 299 -3.02 1.44 -10.64
N PRO A 300 -2.30 0.53 -9.96
CA PRO A 300 -0.87 0.35 -10.18
C PRO A 300 -0.53 -0.01 -11.64
N HIS A 301 -1.41 -0.70 -12.35
CA HIS A 301 -1.27 -1.00 -13.78
C HIS A 301 -1.24 0.21 -14.71
N ARG A 302 -1.68 1.38 -14.25
CA ARG A 302 -1.68 2.63 -15.02
C ARG A 302 -0.42 3.48 -14.81
N ILE A 303 0.55 3.01 -14.01
CA ILE A 303 1.83 3.72 -13.86
C ILE A 303 2.62 3.63 -15.17
N THR A 304 2.99 4.80 -15.71
CA THR A 304 3.86 4.91 -16.88
C THR A 304 5.28 5.36 -16.49
N ASP A 305 6.22 5.26 -17.41
CA ASP A 305 7.59 5.76 -17.22
C ASP A 305 7.65 7.28 -17.04
N GLU A 306 6.81 8.02 -17.74
CA GLU A 306 6.69 9.47 -17.57
C GLU A 306 6.23 9.82 -16.16
N MET A 307 5.26 9.07 -15.61
CA MET A 307 4.83 9.25 -14.23
C MET A 307 5.98 9.00 -13.26
N ARG A 308 6.73 7.89 -13.42
CA ARG A 308 7.90 7.57 -12.59
C ARG A 308 9.01 8.64 -12.70
N ALA A 309 9.25 9.18 -13.88
CA ALA A 309 10.26 10.21 -14.13
C ALA A 309 9.84 11.61 -13.63
N SER A 310 8.53 11.85 -13.50
CA SER A 310 7.99 13.15 -13.10
C SER A 310 8.09 13.47 -11.60
N VAL A 311 8.37 12.46 -10.75
CA VAL A 311 8.36 12.59 -9.28
C VAL A 311 9.71 12.25 -8.66
N MET A 312 9.98 12.81 -7.48
CA MET A 312 11.17 12.47 -6.67
C MET A 312 12.47 12.64 -7.48
N LYS A 313 12.58 13.72 -8.26
CA LYS A 313 13.68 13.91 -9.24
C LYS A 313 15.02 14.05 -8.54
N ASP A 314 15.03 14.76 -7.42
CA ASP A 314 16.23 15.01 -6.61
C ASP A 314 16.45 13.95 -5.51
N PHE A 315 15.63 12.88 -5.46
CA PHE A 315 15.75 11.80 -4.49
C PHE A 315 16.72 10.73 -5.00
N LYS A 316 17.50 10.13 -4.08
CA LYS A 316 18.28 8.91 -4.32
C LYS A 316 17.37 7.71 -4.52
N LEU A 317 17.92 6.66 -5.13
CA LEU A 317 17.25 5.38 -5.33
C LEU A 317 16.67 4.82 -4.03
N SER A 318 17.48 4.77 -2.97
CA SER A 318 17.04 4.27 -1.67
C SER A 318 15.84 5.08 -1.13
N GLU A 319 15.81 6.39 -1.32
CA GLU A 319 14.69 7.22 -0.88
C GLU A 319 13.42 6.98 -1.70
N LYS A 320 13.55 6.76 -3.02
CA LYS A 320 12.42 6.38 -3.88
C LYS A 320 11.84 5.03 -3.46
N ILE A 321 12.71 4.05 -3.17
CA ILE A 321 12.28 2.75 -2.65
C ILE A 321 11.58 2.92 -1.30
N HIS A 322 12.13 3.72 -0.39
CA HIS A 322 11.50 4.03 0.89
C HIS A 322 10.07 4.58 0.74
N VAL A 323 9.86 5.51 -0.19
CA VAL A 323 8.51 6.03 -0.49
C VAL A 323 7.60 4.94 -1.03
N MET A 324 8.10 4.03 -1.87
CA MET A 324 7.33 2.87 -2.33
C MET A 324 6.97 1.89 -1.20
N LEU A 325 7.83 1.74 -0.19
CA LEU A 325 7.52 0.97 1.01
C LEU A 325 6.36 1.61 1.79
N LEU A 326 6.40 2.93 2.01
CA LEU A 326 5.29 3.67 2.64
C LEU A 326 3.98 3.47 1.87
N ILE A 327 4.03 3.53 0.52
CA ILE A 327 2.84 3.32 -0.32
C ILE A 327 2.26 1.93 -0.15
N THR A 328 3.13 0.92 -0.18
CA THR A 328 2.78 -0.49 -0.11
C THR A 328 2.17 -0.85 1.24
N GLU A 329 2.84 -0.45 2.32
CA GLU A 329 2.42 -0.80 3.68
C GLU A 329 1.16 -0.04 4.13
N ALA A 330 1.03 1.25 3.79
CA ALA A 330 -0.20 2.00 4.09
C ALA A 330 -1.42 1.42 3.36
N ARG A 331 -1.26 0.99 2.10
CA ARG A 331 -2.32 0.31 1.34
C ARG A 331 -2.70 -1.04 1.98
N LEU A 332 -1.69 -1.80 2.42
CA LEU A 332 -1.90 -3.08 3.11
C LEU A 332 -2.68 -2.87 4.41
N GLN A 333 -2.23 -1.94 5.26
CA GLN A 333 -2.88 -1.63 6.53
C GLN A 333 -4.33 -1.17 6.33
N ALA A 334 -4.58 -0.28 5.37
CA ALA A 334 -5.95 0.18 5.07
C ALA A 334 -6.87 -0.98 4.67
N SER A 335 -6.39 -1.91 3.85
CA SER A 335 -7.15 -3.09 3.41
C SER A 335 -7.49 -4.00 4.58
N LEU A 336 -6.51 -4.26 5.45
CA LEU A 336 -6.68 -5.11 6.63
C LEU A 336 -7.62 -4.50 7.66
N LEU A 337 -7.54 -3.19 7.91
CA LEU A 337 -8.47 -2.47 8.80
C LEU A 337 -9.93 -2.65 8.38
N TYR A 338 -10.23 -2.53 7.08
CA TYR A 338 -11.60 -2.74 6.59
C TYR A 338 -12.05 -4.20 6.76
N PHE A 339 -11.16 -5.16 6.48
CA PHE A 339 -11.45 -6.58 6.65
C PHE A 339 -11.74 -6.94 8.10
N THR A 340 -10.83 -6.61 9.02
CA THR A 340 -10.97 -6.93 10.45
C THR A 340 -12.17 -6.22 11.06
N ARG A 341 -12.45 -4.96 10.67
CA ARG A 341 -13.68 -4.26 11.09
C ARG A 341 -14.95 -4.97 10.62
N ALA A 342 -14.96 -5.46 9.38
CA ALA A 342 -16.10 -6.24 8.86
C ALA A 342 -16.26 -7.56 9.64
N LEU A 343 -15.16 -8.22 9.97
CA LEU A 343 -15.14 -9.45 10.73
C LEU A 343 -15.65 -9.25 12.18
N THR A 344 -15.18 -8.21 12.88
CA THR A 344 -15.69 -7.84 14.22
C THR A 344 -17.19 -7.57 14.21
N ASN A 345 -17.68 -6.87 13.17
CA ASN A 345 -19.11 -6.60 13.00
C ASN A 345 -19.90 -7.89 12.75
N HIS A 346 -19.35 -8.84 11.99
CA HIS A 346 -19.96 -10.15 11.79
C HIS A 346 -20.10 -10.92 13.11
N TYR A 347 -19.03 -11.01 13.90
CA TYR A 347 -19.06 -11.63 15.23
C TYR A 347 -20.08 -10.99 16.17
N SER A 348 -20.15 -9.65 16.18
CA SER A 348 -21.10 -8.90 17.00
C SER A 348 -22.55 -9.18 16.62
N ARG A 349 -22.85 -9.32 15.32
CA ARG A 349 -24.19 -9.69 14.83
C ARG A 349 -24.55 -11.13 15.16
N ALA A 350 -23.62 -12.07 14.96
CA ALA A 350 -23.81 -13.48 15.29
C ALA A 350 -24.13 -13.67 16.79
N LYS A 351 -23.42 -12.94 17.68
CA LYS A 351 -23.68 -12.94 19.12
C LYS A 351 -25.06 -12.38 19.48
N ARG A 352 -25.54 -11.35 18.79
CA ARG A 352 -26.89 -10.80 19.01
C ARG A 352 -27.99 -11.75 18.54
N SER A 353 -27.78 -12.47 17.43
CA SER A 353 -28.75 -13.47 16.96
C SER A 353 -28.82 -14.72 17.83
N SER A 354 -27.77 -15.03 18.58
CA SER A 354 -27.74 -16.18 19.50
C SER A 354 -28.19 -15.85 20.93
N GLN A 355 -28.49 -14.58 21.25
CA GLN A 355 -29.10 -14.26 22.55
C GLN A 355 -30.58 -14.65 22.55
N PRO A 356 -31.05 -15.40 23.58
CA PRO A 356 -32.47 -15.71 23.71
C PRO A 356 -33.27 -14.41 23.80
N LYS A 357 -34.42 -14.35 23.10
CA LYS A 357 -35.34 -13.22 23.23
C LYS A 357 -35.76 -13.08 24.71
N PRO A 358 -35.92 -11.86 25.22
CA PRO A 358 -36.49 -11.66 26.55
C PRO A 358 -37.81 -12.41 26.62
N LEU A 359 -38.01 -13.17 27.70
CA LEU A 359 -39.31 -13.74 28.01
C LEU A 359 -40.21 -12.54 28.38
N ASP A 360 -41.28 -12.33 27.61
CA ASP A 360 -42.33 -11.34 27.90
C ASP A 360 -43.02 -11.61 29.24
#